data_AF-A0A254NEA1-F1
#
_entry.id   AF-A0A254NEA1-F1
#
_cell.length_a   1.000
_cell.length_b   1.000
_cell.length_c   1.000
_cell.angle_alpha   90.00
_cell.angle_beta   90.00
_cell.angle_gamma   90.00
#
_symmetry.space_group_name_H-M   'P 1'
#
loop_
_entity.id
_entity.type
_entity.pdbx_description
1 polymer ?
#
loop_
_entity_poly.entity_id
_entity_poly.type
_entity_poly.pdbx_seq_one_letter_code
_entity_poly.pdbx_strand_id
1 'polypeptide(L)'
;MNRQISKRLEEVMNTYFGYRYEPDGRYHAADRLSGEQEMFDYLKEKKSYYQAVKITDSEDYMIAESKDGHIIFPEYMAIVDIRNESIELAEKFDPADFMKRLHGSGIQINVPVPNDPEQAEELLKRLYVHYVEGDH
;
A
#
# COMPACT_ATOMS: atom_id res chain seq x y z
N MET A 1 -21.55 -18.71 23.06
CA MET A 1 -21.04 -18.84 21.68
C MET A 1 -19.96 -19.92 21.67
N ASN A 2 -19.99 -20.87 20.73
CA ASN A 2 -19.03 -21.98 20.66
C ASN A 2 -17.64 -21.45 20.29
N ARG A 3 -16.59 -21.78 21.05
CA ARG A 3 -15.22 -21.27 20.86
C ARG A 3 -14.68 -21.53 19.44
N GLN A 4 -15.11 -22.63 18.84
CA GLN A 4 -14.72 -22.99 17.47
C GLN A 4 -15.44 -22.19 16.39
N ILE A 5 -16.66 -21.72 16.68
CA ILE A 5 -17.41 -20.80 15.80
C ILE A 5 -16.81 -19.39 15.90
N SER A 6 -16.47 -18.93 17.10
CA SER A 6 -15.81 -17.62 17.29
C SER A 6 -14.49 -17.53 16.53
N LYS A 7 -13.64 -18.55 16.68
CA LYS A 7 -12.35 -18.60 15.99
C LYS A 7 -12.49 -18.59 14.48
N ARG A 8 -13.47 -19.34 13.95
CA ARG A 8 -13.73 -19.39 12.50
C ARG A 8 -14.30 -18.07 11.96
N LEU A 9 -15.08 -17.35 12.76
CA LEU A 9 -15.57 -16.01 12.40
C LEU A 9 -14.43 -14.99 12.39
N GLU A 10 -13.56 -14.99 13.40
CA GLU A 10 -12.36 -14.15 13.43
C GLU A 10 -11.42 -14.43 12.25
N GLU A 11 -11.21 -15.71 11.91
CA GLU A 11 -10.41 -16.11 10.76
C GLU A 11 -11.01 -15.62 9.43
N VAL A 12 -12.34 -15.65 9.28
CA VAL A 12 -13.01 -15.15 8.07
C VAL A 12 -12.93 -13.62 8.00
N MET A 13 -13.17 -12.93 9.12
CA MET A 13 -13.11 -11.46 9.18
C MET A 13 -11.70 -10.92 8.89
N ASN A 14 -10.65 -11.68 9.19
CA ASN A 14 -9.26 -11.30 8.93
C ASN A 14 -8.67 -11.99 7.68
N THR A 15 -9.52 -12.50 6.77
CA THR A 15 -9.05 -13.06 5.50
C THR A 15 -9.08 -11.99 4.41
N TYR A 16 -7.96 -11.86 3.68
CA TYR A 16 -7.87 -11.07 2.46
C TYR A 16 -7.53 -11.96 1.27
N PHE A 17 -7.74 -11.44 0.06
CA PHE A 17 -7.45 -12.12 -1.19
C PHE A 17 -6.60 -11.24 -2.11
N GLY A 18 -5.41 -11.70 -2.44
CA GLY A 18 -4.47 -11.02 -3.33
C GLY A 18 -4.58 -11.49 -4.78
N TYR A 19 -4.94 -10.57 -5.68
CA TYR A 19 -5.03 -10.78 -7.12
C TYR A 19 -3.86 -10.08 -7.82
N ARG A 20 -3.17 -10.79 -8.70
CA ARG A 20 -2.03 -10.26 -9.46
C ARG A 20 -2.40 -10.17 -10.93
N TYR A 21 -2.11 -9.02 -11.55
CA TYR A 21 -2.45 -8.73 -12.92
C TYR A 21 -1.18 -8.58 -13.77
N GLU A 22 -1.20 -9.19 -14.94
CA GLU A 22 -0.18 -9.05 -15.99
C GLU A 22 -0.39 -7.77 -16.80
N PRO A 23 0.63 -7.29 -17.54
CA PRO A 23 0.48 -6.14 -18.44
C PRO A 23 -0.62 -6.29 -19.49
N ASP A 24 -0.97 -7.53 -19.87
CA ASP A 24 -2.04 -7.83 -20.84
C ASP A 24 -3.44 -7.90 -20.20
N GLY A 25 -3.55 -7.65 -18.90
CA GLY A 25 -4.81 -7.64 -18.15
C GLY A 25 -5.28 -9.00 -17.66
N ARG A 26 -4.57 -10.10 -17.97
CA ARG A 26 -4.85 -11.40 -17.34
C ARG A 26 -4.48 -11.35 -15.86
N TYR A 27 -5.17 -12.15 -15.06
CA TYR A 27 -4.90 -12.22 -13.63
C TYR A 27 -4.77 -13.66 -13.14
N HIS A 28 -3.97 -13.83 -12.10
CA HIS A 28 -3.74 -15.10 -11.43
C HIS A 28 -4.86 -15.41 -10.45
N ALA A 29 -5.00 -16.68 -10.07
CA ALA A 29 -5.88 -17.05 -8.97
C ALA A 29 -5.50 -16.29 -7.68
N ALA A 30 -6.51 -16.00 -6.87
CA ALA A 30 -6.32 -15.29 -5.62
C ALA A 30 -5.47 -16.09 -4.64
N ASP A 31 -4.47 -15.45 -4.05
CA ASP A 31 -3.79 -15.98 -2.87
C ASP A 31 -4.57 -15.56 -1.63
N ARG A 32 -4.80 -16.49 -0.71
CA ARG A 32 -5.45 -16.19 0.58
C ARG A 32 -4.41 -15.65 1.56
N LEU A 33 -4.69 -14.50 2.15
CA LEU A 33 -3.81 -13.78 3.09
C LEU A 33 -4.52 -13.67 4.45
N SER A 34 -3.75 -13.78 5.53
CA SER A 34 -4.23 -13.83 6.91
C SER A 34 -3.76 -12.61 7.69
N GLY A 35 -4.67 -11.66 7.90
CA GLY A 35 -4.41 -10.43 8.64
C GLY A 35 -3.69 -9.34 7.84
N GLU A 36 -3.66 -8.15 8.44
CA GLU A 36 -3.20 -6.91 7.78
C GLU A 36 -1.71 -6.92 7.45
N GLN A 37 -0.89 -7.57 8.28
CA GLN A 37 0.56 -7.63 8.06
C GLN A 37 0.92 -8.44 6.81
N GLU A 38 0.37 -9.67 6.68
CA GLU A 38 0.61 -10.50 5.50
C GLU A 38 0.05 -9.83 4.24
N MET A 39 -1.10 -9.16 4.37
CA MET A 39 -1.69 -8.35 3.31
C MET A 39 -0.73 -7.25 2.82
N PHE A 40 -0.16 -6.47 3.73
CA PHE A 40 0.77 -5.39 3.37
C PHE A 40 2.09 -5.91 2.79
N ASP A 41 2.67 -6.95 3.41
CA ASP A 41 3.92 -7.56 2.93
C ASP A 41 3.74 -8.16 1.53
N TYR A 42 2.60 -8.81 1.29
CA TYR A 42 2.24 -9.33 -0.04
C TYR A 42 2.19 -8.19 -1.07
N LEU A 43 1.52 -7.09 -0.75
CA LEU A 43 1.39 -5.96 -1.67
C LEU A 43 2.77 -5.37 -2.03
N LYS A 44 3.63 -5.15 -1.02
CA LYS A 44 4.99 -4.62 -1.19
C LYS A 44 5.88 -5.54 -2.02
N GLU A 45 5.79 -6.85 -1.80
CA GLU A 45 6.56 -7.80 -2.57
C GLU A 45 6.08 -7.86 -4.02
N LYS A 46 4.76 -7.99 -4.23
CA LYS A 46 4.21 -8.28 -5.56
C LYS A 46 4.14 -7.06 -6.48
N LYS A 47 4.04 -5.83 -5.96
CA LYS A 47 3.97 -4.59 -6.79
C LYS A 47 5.15 -4.45 -7.76
N SER A 48 6.32 -4.99 -7.41
CA SER A 48 7.53 -4.90 -8.22
C SER A 48 7.59 -5.91 -9.38
N TYR A 49 6.73 -6.95 -9.36
CA TYR A 49 6.75 -8.04 -10.34
C TYR A 49 5.54 -8.02 -11.27
N TYR A 50 4.43 -7.43 -10.85
CA TYR A 50 3.16 -7.46 -11.56
C TYR A 50 2.73 -6.05 -11.96
N GLN A 51 2.01 -5.95 -13.08
CA GLN A 51 1.48 -4.68 -13.59
C GLN A 51 0.55 -4.01 -12.58
N ALA A 52 -0.29 -4.82 -11.92
CA ALA A 52 -1.12 -4.37 -10.82
C ALA A 52 -1.33 -5.51 -9.82
N VAL A 53 -1.55 -5.15 -8.56
CA VAL A 53 -1.94 -6.08 -7.51
C VAL A 53 -3.14 -5.48 -6.79
N LYS A 54 -4.21 -6.26 -6.66
CA LYS A 54 -5.42 -5.87 -5.93
C LYS A 54 -5.61 -6.78 -4.75
N ILE A 55 -6.03 -6.20 -3.63
CA ILE A 55 -6.34 -6.93 -2.42
C ILE A 55 -7.80 -6.65 -2.07
N THR A 56 -8.57 -7.71 -1.84
CA THR A 56 -9.93 -7.61 -1.34
C THR A 56 -10.07 -8.19 0.06
N ASP A 57 -11.10 -7.79 0.78
CA ASP A 57 -11.54 -8.48 2.00
C ASP A 57 -12.37 -9.73 1.66
N SER A 58 -12.97 -10.34 2.69
CA SER A 58 -13.83 -11.51 2.55
C SER A 58 -15.19 -11.26 1.88
N GLU A 59 -15.58 -9.99 1.72
CA GLU A 59 -16.81 -9.57 1.04
C GLU A 59 -16.55 -9.04 -0.38
N ASP A 60 -15.32 -9.23 -0.89
CA ASP A 60 -14.86 -8.81 -2.23
C ASP A 60 -14.78 -7.29 -2.41
N TYR A 61 -14.74 -6.51 -1.32
CA TYR A 61 -14.43 -5.09 -1.39
C TYR A 61 -12.92 -4.90 -1.53
N MET A 62 -12.51 -4.01 -2.43
CA MET A 62 -11.10 -3.67 -2.62
C MET A 62 -10.60 -2.87 -1.41
N ILE A 63 -9.55 -3.38 -0.78
CA ILE A 63 -8.92 -2.78 0.41
C ILE A 63 -7.57 -2.17 0.07
N ALA A 64 -6.86 -2.68 -0.94
CA ALA A 64 -5.62 -2.08 -1.42
C ALA A 64 -5.38 -2.36 -2.90
N GLU A 65 -4.65 -1.46 -3.55
CA GLU A 65 -4.23 -1.59 -4.95
C GLU A 65 -2.82 -1.03 -5.15
N SER A 66 -2.01 -1.75 -5.90
CA SER A 66 -0.79 -1.23 -6.51
C SER A 66 -0.87 -1.33 -8.03
N LYS A 67 -0.20 -0.41 -8.70
CA LYS A 67 -0.11 -0.33 -10.14
C LYS A 67 1.22 0.29 -10.56
N ASP A 68 1.84 -0.26 -11.61
CA ASP A 68 3.11 0.25 -12.16
C ASP A 68 4.23 0.37 -11.10
N GLY A 69 4.27 -0.55 -10.13
CA GLY A 69 5.27 -0.53 -9.03
C GLY A 69 4.93 0.37 -7.84
N HIS A 70 3.81 1.08 -7.87
CA HIS A 70 3.40 2.02 -6.83
C HIS A 70 2.12 1.57 -6.14
N ILE A 71 2.06 1.63 -4.81
CA ILE A 71 0.77 1.53 -4.11
C ILE A 71 -0.02 2.80 -4.41
N ILE A 72 -1.26 2.65 -4.87
CA ILE A 72 -2.13 3.77 -5.27
C ILE A 72 -3.40 3.88 -4.41
N PHE A 73 -3.74 2.81 -3.68
CA PHE A 73 -4.88 2.80 -2.77
C PHE A 73 -4.62 1.83 -1.61
N PRO A 74 -5.06 2.18 -0.40
CA PRO A 74 -5.36 3.54 0.06
C PRO A 74 -4.08 4.36 0.13
N GLU A 75 -4.22 5.68 0.06
CA GLU A 75 -3.11 6.61 -0.02
C GLU A 75 -2.21 6.56 1.23
N TYR A 76 -2.78 6.26 2.41
CA TYR A 76 -1.98 6.09 3.63
C TYR A 76 -1.01 4.90 3.53
N MET A 77 -1.38 3.82 2.85
CA MET A 77 -0.46 2.68 2.62
C MET A 77 0.63 3.06 1.63
N ALA A 78 0.31 3.87 0.62
CA ALA A 78 1.31 4.43 -0.28
C ALA A 78 2.32 5.30 0.48
N ILE A 79 1.87 6.12 1.42
CA ILE A 79 2.74 6.96 2.25
C ILE A 79 3.69 6.13 3.11
N VAL A 80 3.20 5.07 3.75
CA VAL A 80 4.02 4.16 4.55
C VAL A 80 5.07 3.45 3.69
N ASP A 81 4.68 3.02 2.49
CA ASP A 81 5.58 2.36 1.54
C ASP A 81 6.65 3.30 1.00
N ILE A 82 6.28 4.53 0.62
CA ILE A 82 7.23 5.58 0.20
C ILE A 82 8.23 5.91 1.32
N ARG A 83 7.76 6.01 2.56
CA ARG A 83 8.61 6.22 3.74
C ARG A 83 9.64 5.10 3.87
N ASN A 84 9.19 3.87 3.79
CA ASN A 84 10.04 2.70 3.92
C ASN A 84 11.10 2.66 2.80
N GLU A 85 10.72 2.89 1.54
CA GLU A 85 11.62 2.80 0.39
C GLU A 85 12.57 4.00 0.24
N SER A 86 12.11 5.20 0.59
CA SER A 86 12.87 6.44 0.34
C SER A 86 13.70 6.89 1.55
N ILE A 87 13.35 6.44 2.76
CA ILE A 87 13.97 6.90 4.01
C ILE A 87 14.57 5.73 4.78
N GLU A 88 13.81 4.66 5.04
CA GLU A 88 14.28 3.57 5.91
C GLU A 88 15.24 2.60 5.22
N LEU A 89 14.94 2.23 3.98
CA LEU A 89 15.72 1.26 3.20
C LEU A 89 16.69 1.93 2.22
N ALA A 90 16.54 3.23 1.98
CA ALA A 90 17.40 3.95 1.05
C ALA A 90 18.82 4.10 1.61
N GLU A 91 19.83 3.72 0.81
CA GLU A 91 21.24 4.01 1.16
C GLU A 91 21.51 5.52 1.21
N LYS A 92 20.83 6.27 0.34
CA LYS A 92 20.88 7.73 0.25
C LYS A 92 19.55 8.26 -0.23
N PHE A 93 19.08 9.34 0.39
CA PHE A 93 17.88 10.02 -0.06
C PHE A 93 18.08 10.67 -1.44
N ASP A 94 17.15 10.38 -2.34
CA ASP A 94 17.07 10.95 -3.68
C ASP A 94 15.73 11.71 -3.82
N PRO A 95 15.76 13.06 -3.85
CA PRO A 95 14.56 13.88 -4.04
C PRO A 95 13.76 13.54 -5.30
N ALA A 96 14.43 13.17 -6.41
CA ALA A 96 13.76 12.88 -7.66
C ALA A 96 13.02 11.54 -7.60
N ASP A 97 13.64 10.51 -7.01
CA ASP A 97 13.00 9.22 -6.79
C ASP A 97 11.83 9.34 -5.79
N PHE A 98 12.01 10.09 -4.70
CA PHE A 98 10.94 10.37 -3.74
C PHE A 98 9.71 11.00 -4.42
N MET A 99 9.92 12.04 -5.25
CA MET A 99 8.84 12.69 -5.98
C MET A 99 8.21 11.78 -7.04
N LYS A 100 9.02 10.96 -7.72
CA LYS A 100 8.52 9.96 -8.66
C LYS A 100 7.57 8.98 -7.96
N ARG A 101 7.91 8.52 -6.75
CA ARG A 101 7.04 7.60 -6.00
C ARG A 101 5.74 8.25 -5.57
N LEU A 102 5.77 9.48 -5.06
CA LEU A 102 4.54 10.22 -4.72
C LEU A 102 3.60 10.36 -5.93
N HIS A 103 4.13 10.80 -7.06
CA HIS A 103 3.35 10.96 -8.28
C HIS A 103 2.84 9.63 -8.83
N GLY A 104 3.66 8.58 -8.78
CA GLY A 104 3.27 7.22 -9.18
C GLY A 104 2.13 6.66 -8.33
N SER A 105 2.09 7.03 -7.05
CA SER A 105 1.01 6.72 -6.11
C SER A 105 -0.24 7.60 -6.26
N GLY A 106 -0.26 8.54 -7.22
CA GLY A 106 -1.37 9.48 -7.42
C GLY A 106 -1.45 10.60 -6.37
N ILE A 107 -0.47 10.69 -5.46
CA ILE A 107 -0.43 11.72 -4.43
C ILE A 107 0.08 13.03 -5.05
N GLN A 108 -0.80 14.03 -5.08
CA GLN A 108 -0.47 15.36 -5.57
C GLN A 108 -0.10 16.28 -4.41
N ILE A 109 1.06 16.91 -4.51
CA ILE A 109 1.51 17.89 -3.52
C ILE A 109 1.76 19.23 -4.19
N ASN A 110 1.45 20.31 -3.48
CA ASN A 110 1.81 21.67 -3.88
C ASN A 110 2.74 22.29 -2.83
N VAL A 111 3.84 21.61 -2.57
CA VAL A 111 4.88 22.05 -1.63
C VAL A 111 6.25 21.93 -2.29
N PRO A 112 7.28 22.65 -1.78
CA PRO A 112 8.64 22.47 -2.25
C PRO A 112 9.08 21.01 -2.15
N VAL A 113 9.86 20.56 -3.14
CA VAL A 113 10.45 19.22 -3.14
C VAL A 113 11.37 19.08 -1.91
N PRO A 114 11.19 18.06 -1.07
CA PRO A 114 12.09 17.79 0.04
C PRO A 114 13.52 17.55 -0.45
N ASN A 115 14.49 18.20 0.19
CA ASN A 115 15.91 18.06 -0.20
C ASN A 115 16.68 17.05 0.65
N ASP A 116 16.10 16.62 1.76
CA ASP A 116 16.71 15.71 2.73
C ASP A 116 15.63 14.79 3.36
N PRO A 117 16.04 13.71 4.05
CA PRO A 117 15.11 12.76 4.67
C PRO A 117 14.19 13.39 5.73
N GLU A 118 14.64 14.43 6.43
CA GLU A 118 13.87 15.05 7.52
C GLU A 118 12.69 15.84 6.94
N GLN A 119 12.93 16.63 5.89
CA GLN A 119 11.88 17.31 5.13
C GLN A 119 10.89 16.31 4.51
N ALA A 120 11.39 15.18 4.01
CA ALA A 120 10.56 14.15 3.41
C ALA A 120 9.67 13.47 4.46
N GLU A 121 10.24 13.10 5.61
CA GLU A 121 9.52 12.51 6.74
C GLU A 121 8.41 13.44 7.25
N GLU A 122 8.69 14.74 7.38
CA GLU A 122 7.71 15.73 7.82
C GLU A 122 6.55 15.86 6.82
N LEU A 123 6.85 15.87 5.51
CA LEU A 123 5.84 15.85 4.48
C LEU A 123 4.98 14.58 4.55
N LEU A 124 5.59 13.41 4.66
CA LEU A 124 4.87 12.14 4.72
C LEU A 124 3.96 12.05 5.96
N LYS A 125 4.41 12.55 7.11
CA LYS A 125 3.56 12.64 8.33
C LYS A 125 2.32 13.49 8.10
N ARG A 126 2.49 14.67 7.49
CA ARG A 126 1.36 15.56 7.18
C ARG A 126 0.37 14.94 6.21
N LEU A 127 0.88 14.26 5.17
CA LEU A 127 0.04 13.53 4.23
C LEU A 127 -0.69 12.37 4.92
N TYR A 128 0.00 11.61 5.77
CA TYR A 128 -0.60 10.48 6.49
C TYR A 128 -1.79 10.93 7.33
N VAL A 129 -1.60 12.00 8.11
CA VAL A 129 -2.66 12.63 8.90
C VAL A 129 -3.83 13.05 8.00
N HIS A 130 -3.56 13.72 6.88
CA HIS A 130 -4.62 14.13 5.94
C HIS A 130 -5.46 12.96 5.42
N TYR A 131 -4.82 11.87 4.99
CA TYR A 131 -5.52 10.71 4.41
C TYR A 131 -6.15 9.76 5.43
N VAL A 132 -5.70 9.78 6.69
CA VAL A 132 -6.27 8.94 7.75
C VAL A 132 -7.36 9.68 8.54
N GLU A 133 -7.17 10.97 8.80
CA GLU A 133 -8.10 11.76 9.65
C GLU A 133 -9.23 12.44 8.86
N GLY A 134 -9.20 12.40 7.52
CA GLY A 134 -10.38 12.64 6.69
C GLY A 134 -10.83 14.10 6.58
N ASP A 135 -9.90 15.05 6.40
CA ASP A 135 -10.26 16.39 5.90
C ASP A 135 -10.64 16.27 4.40
N HIS A 136 -11.85 15.78 4.13
CA HIS A 136 -12.50 15.75 2.82
C HIS A 136 -13.45 16.93 2.64
#